data_AF-A0A2H9LES3-F1
#
_entry.id   AF-A0A2H9LES3-F1
#
_cell.length_a   1.000
_cell.length_b   1.000
_cell.length_c   1.000
_cell.angle_alpha   90.00
_cell.angle_beta   90.00
_cell.angle_gamma   90.00
#
_symmetry.space_group_name_H-M   'P 1'
#
loop_
_entity.id
_entity.type
_entity.pdbx_description
1 polymer ?
#
loop_
_entity_poly.entity_id
_entity_poly.type
_entity_poly.pdbx_seq_one_letter_code
_entity_poly.pdbx_strand_id
1 'polypeptide(L)'
;MSKFGALVLIIVLLAAIFYVYNLNTSSIGAKIDKLKLKYTIGDSAPPEKILLFSQDLSKLAGQAKDEDKKRLEFEAKYWLAAGTAKELAGKLGTGDNYSYKCTKDAKDMKQNLKEAKESLESAKQYFELVKGQYSNVDQKDFSSRMSNVEYSLQLSEDLLFVFCPE
;
A
#
# COMPACT_ATOMS: atom_id res chain seq x y z
N MET A 1 9.22 -54.04 -16.68
CA MET A 1 9.35 -52.56 -16.58
C MET A 1 10.54 -52.25 -15.68
N SER A 2 11.57 -51.56 -16.20
CA SER A 2 12.83 -51.39 -15.45
C SER A 2 12.63 -50.40 -14.29
N LYS A 3 13.19 -50.73 -13.11
CA LYS A 3 13.14 -49.89 -11.91
C LYS A 3 13.71 -48.47 -12.13
N PHE A 4 14.51 -48.31 -13.18
CA PHE A 4 15.06 -47.02 -13.62
C PHE A 4 14.00 -46.08 -14.22
N GLY A 5 13.00 -46.59 -14.95
CA GLY A 5 11.96 -45.75 -15.56
C GLY A 5 11.06 -45.07 -14.53
N ALA A 6 10.73 -45.77 -13.43
CA ALA A 6 9.93 -45.22 -12.34
C ALA A 6 10.68 -44.15 -11.53
N LEU A 7 11.99 -44.34 -11.33
CA LEU A 7 12.83 -43.39 -10.58
C LEU A 7 12.95 -42.04 -11.32
N VAL A 8 13.15 -42.07 -12.64
CA VAL A 8 13.23 -40.84 -13.47
C VAL A 8 11.89 -40.09 -13.44
N LEU A 9 10.77 -40.82 -13.51
CA LEU A 9 9.44 -40.21 -13.50
C LEU A 9 9.15 -39.49 -12.17
N ILE A 10 9.57 -40.05 -11.03
CA ILE A 10 9.41 -39.43 -9.71
C ILE A 10 10.27 -38.16 -9.58
N ILE A 11 11.52 -38.17 -10.08
CA ILE A 11 12.39 -36.99 -10.02
C ILE A 11 11.82 -35.84 -10.86
N VAL A 12 11.30 -36.14 -12.06
CA VAL A 12 10.65 -35.13 -12.91
C VAL A 12 9.38 -34.60 -12.24
N LEU A 13 8.59 -35.46 -11.60
CA LEU A 13 7.39 -35.03 -10.86
C LEU A 13 7.74 -34.11 -9.69
N LEU A 14 8.77 -34.46 -8.90
CA LEU A 14 9.25 -33.65 -7.79
C LEU A 14 9.83 -32.31 -8.25
N ALA A 15 10.56 -32.28 -9.37
CA ALA A 15 11.07 -31.05 -9.96
C ALA A 15 9.93 -30.16 -10.48
N ALA A 16 8.89 -30.73 -11.09
CA ALA A 16 7.72 -29.98 -11.52
C ALA A 16 6.93 -29.42 -10.34
N ILE A 17 6.73 -30.21 -9.27
CA ILE A 17 6.09 -29.73 -8.03
C ILE A 17 6.93 -28.63 -7.39
N PHE A 18 8.26 -28.79 -7.31
CA PHE A 18 9.17 -27.78 -6.75
C PHE A 18 9.19 -26.49 -7.60
N TYR A 19 9.12 -26.62 -8.92
CA TYR A 19 9.04 -25.49 -9.86
C TYR A 19 7.70 -24.75 -9.73
N VAL A 20 6.58 -25.47 -9.63
CA VAL A 20 5.25 -24.89 -9.40
C VAL A 20 5.14 -24.26 -8.01
N TYR A 21 5.74 -24.87 -6.98
CA TYR A 21 5.77 -24.31 -5.62
C TYR A 21 6.64 -23.06 -5.54
N ASN A 22 7.78 -23.02 -6.25
CA ASN A 22 8.59 -21.81 -6.41
C ASN A 22 7.83 -20.73 -7.21
N LEU A 23 7.13 -21.08 -8.28
CA LEU A 23 6.31 -20.12 -9.04
C LEU A 23 5.18 -19.51 -8.18
N ASN A 24 4.51 -20.32 -7.34
CA ASN A 24 3.44 -19.85 -6.46
C ASN A 24 3.93 -19.06 -5.24
N THR A 25 5.19 -19.20 -4.82
CA THR A 25 5.80 -18.41 -3.74
C THR A 25 6.67 -17.25 -4.23
N SER A 26 6.93 -17.18 -5.54
CA SER A 26 7.80 -16.17 -6.18
C SER A 26 7.06 -14.90 -6.62
N SER A 27 5.76 -14.98 -6.91
CA SER A 27 5.04 -13.83 -7.47
C SER A 27 4.97 -12.66 -6.48
N ILE A 28 5.18 -11.45 -6.99
CA ILE A 28 5.12 -10.24 -6.16
C ILE A 28 3.76 -10.05 -5.49
N GLY A 29 2.69 -10.49 -6.15
CA GLY A 29 1.33 -10.52 -5.60
C GLY A 29 1.25 -11.35 -4.32
N ALA A 30 1.80 -12.57 -4.31
CA ALA A 30 1.80 -13.43 -3.13
C ALA A 30 2.58 -12.81 -1.95
N LYS A 31 3.68 -12.10 -2.23
CA LYS A 31 4.45 -11.37 -1.20
C LYS A 31 3.63 -10.22 -0.61
N ILE A 32 2.95 -9.45 -1.46
CA ILE A 32 2.05 -8.37 -1.03
C ILE A 32 0.90 -8.93 -0.18
N ASP A 33 0.26 -10.02 -0.61
CA ASP A 33 -0.87 -10.62 0.13
C ASP A 33 -0.44 -11.20 1.47
N LYS A 34 0.75 -11.81 1.54
CA LYS A 34 1.33 -12.25 2.82
C LYS A 34 1.57 -11.09 3.77
N LEU A 35 2.06 -9.95 3.25
CA LEU A 35 2.22 -8.74 4.05
C LEU A 35 0.87 -8.17 4.49
N LYS A 36 -0.15 -8.15 3.62
CA LYS A 36 -1.52 -7.75 3.99
C LYS A 36 -2.06 -8.61 5.13
N LEU A 37 -1.87 -9.92 5.08
CA LEU A 37 -2.26 -10.83 6.16
C LEU A 37 -1.50 -10.55 7.47
N LYS A 38 -0.17 -10.37 7.40
CA LYS A 38 0.68 -10.05 8.56
C LYS A 38 0.20 -8.80 9.30
N TYR A 39 -0.19 -7.77 8.55
CA TYR A 39 -0.65 -6.49 9.11
C TYR A 39 -2.17 -6.39 9.25
N THR A 40 -2.91 -7.43 8.84
CA THR A 40 -4.37 -7.47 8.83
C THR A 40 -4.97 -6.28 8.08
N ILE A 41 -4.44 -6.02 6.88
CA ILE A 41 -4.86 -4.91 6.01
C ILE A 41 -6.22 -5.21 5.39
N GLY A 42 -7.19 -4.36 5.71
CA GLY A 42 -8.54 -4.31 5.18
C GLY A 42 -9.18 -2.95 5.54
N ASP A 43 -10.45 -2.73 5.21
CA ASP A 43 -11.11 -1.41 5.36
C ASP A 43 -11.05 -0.86 6.80
N SER A 44 -11.13 -1.76 7.79
CA SER A 44 -11.09 -1.43 9.21
C SER A 44 -9.68 -1.35 9.80
N ALA A 45 -8.61 -1.65 9.05
CA ALA A 45 -7.24 -1.69 9.58
C ALA A 45 -6.85 -0.34 10.23
N PRO A 46 -6.25 -0.33 11.43
CA PRO A 46 -5.85 0.91 12.08
C PRO A 46 -4.71 1.59 11.30
N PRO A 47 -4.60 2.93 11.32
CA PRO A 47 -3.64 3.69 10.52
C PRO A 47 -2.19 3.24 10.77
N GLU A 48 -1.83 3.00 12.04
CA GLU A 48 -0.59 2.35 12.49
C GLU A 48 -0.17 1.15 11.63
N LYS A 49 -1.08 0.19 11.45
CA LYS A 49 -0.78 -1.06 10.71
C LYS A 49 -0.63 -0.80 9.22
N ILE A 50 -1.42 0.14 8.68
CA ILE A 50 -1.33 0.56 7.28
C ILE A 50 0.03 1.23 7.01
N LEU A 51 0.51 2.08 7.92
CA LEU A 51 1.80 2.76 7.82
C LEU A 51 2.97 1.76 7.95
N LEU A 52 2.90 0.79 8.85
CA LEU A 52 3.93 -0.26 8.94
C LEU A 52 3.94 -1.15 7.69
N PHE A 53 2.77 -1.43 7.13
CA PHE A 53 2.64 -2.17 5.88
C PHE A 53 3.26 -1.41 4.69
N SER A 54 3.01 -0.10 4.55
CA SER A 54 3.60 0.71 3.48
C SER A 54 5.13 0.80 3.57
N GLN A 55 5.68 0.84 4.79
CA GLN A 55 7.13 0.80 5.02
C GLN A 55 7.74 -0.55 4.60
N ASP A 56 7.11 -1.67 4.94
CA ASP A 56 7.59 -2.98 4.52
C ASP A 56 7.46 -3.20 3.01
N LEU A 57 6.43 -2.64 2.36
CA LEU A 57 6.34 -2.59 0.90
C LEU A 57 7.48 -1.77 0.29
N SER A 58 7.81 -0.62 0.87
CA SER A 58 8.94 0.22 0.42
C SER A 58 10.29 -0.52 0.53
N LYS A 59 10.51 -1.24 1.63
CA LYS A 59 11.71 -2.08 1.79
C LYS A 59 11.76 -3.19 0.74
N LEU A 60 10.62 -3.84 0.49
CA LEU A 60 10.52 -4.88 -0.54
C LEU A 60 10.78 -4.29 -1.94
N ALA A 61 10.31 -3.06 -2.21
CA ALA A 61 10.56 -2.35 -3.46
C ALA A 61 12.05 -2.08 -3.69
N GLY A 62 12.78 -1.72 -2.62
CA GLY A 62 14.24 -1.54 -2.67
C GLY A 62 15.03 -2.81 -3.02
N GLN A 63 14.41 -3.98 -2.90
CA GLN A 63 15.00 -5.29 -3.24
C GLN A 63 14.50 -5.84 -4.59
N ALA A 64 13.43 -5.28 -5.12
CA ALA A 64 12.80 -5.71 -6.37
C ALA A 64 13.46 -5.07 -7.59
N LYS A 65 13.25 -5.67 -8.76
CA LYS A 65 13.73 -5.15 -10.06
C LYS A 65 12.55 -4.77 -10.95
N ASP A 66 12.85 -3.91 -11.92
CA ASP A 66 11.99 -3.61 -13.07
C ASP A 66 10.52 -3.32 -12.71
N GLU A 67 9.60 -4.10 -13.29
CA GLU A 67 8.17 -3.91 -13.15
C GLU A 67 7.63 -4.24 -11.75
N ASP A 68 8.20 -5.24 -11.07
CA ASP A 68 7.85 -5.57 -9.68
C ASP A 68 8.19 -4.42 -8.73
N LYS A 69 9.33 -3.76 -8.97
CA LYS A 69 9.72 -2.57 -8.22
C LYS A 69 8.68 -1.47 -8.37
N LYS A 70 8.28 -1.15 -9.60
CA LYS A 70 7.27 -0.10 -9.86
C LYS A 70 5.93 -0.45 -9.22
N ARG A 71 5.52 -1.72 -9.26
CA ARG A 71 4.27 -2.17 -8.63
C ARG A 71 4.31 -2.03 -7.11
N LEU A 72 5.42 -2.40 -6.49
CA LEU A 72 5.61 -2.23 -5.05
C LEU A 72 5.71 -0.75 -4.65
N GLU A 73 6.36 0.09 -5.47
CA GLU A 73 6.42 1.54 -5.26
C GLU A 73 5.02 2.16 -5.34
N PHE A 74 4.20 1.75 -6.32
CA PHE A 74 2.78 2.13 -6.36
C PHE A 74 2.05 1.78 -5.06
N GLU A 75 2.05 0.50 -4.68
CA GLU A 75 1.32 0.03 -3.49
C GLU A 75 1.84 0.73 -2.23
N ALA A 76 3.16 0.82 -2.04
CA ALA A 76 3.77 1.47 -0.89
C ALA A 76 3.31 2.93 -0.76
N LYS A 77 3.36 3.70 -1.84
CA LYS A 77 2.97 5.11 -1.84
C LYS A 77 1.47 5.31 -1.64
N TYR A 78 0.65 4.45 -2.26
CA TYR A 78 -0.80 4.44 -2.06
C TYR A 78 -1.14 4.18 -0.59
N TRP A 79 -0.58 3.12 0.01
CA TRP A 79 -0.88 2.75 1.39
C TRP A 79 -0.31 3.75 2.39
N LEU A 80 0.83 4.39 2.10
CA LEU A 80 1.33 5.51 2.92
C LEU A 80 0.31 6.66 2.95
N ALA A 81 -0.16 7.11 1.79
CA ALA A 81 -1.16 8.18 1.71
C ALA A 81 -2.48 7.78 2.40
N ALA A 82 -2.97 6.56 2.20
CA ALA A 82 -4.18 6.05 2.83
C ALA A 82 -4.06 5.95 4.35
N GLY A 83 -2.92 5.46 4.86
CA GLY A 83 -2.63 5.38 6.29
C GLY A 83 -2.60 6.75 6.95
N THR A 84 -1.89 7.70 6.34
CA THR A 84 -1.82 9.08 6.84
C THR A 84 -3.17 9.79 6.79
N ALA A 85 -3.95 9.60 5.71
CA ALA A 85 -5.30 10.17 5.62
C ALA A 85 -6.20 9.67 6.77
N LYS A 86 -6.16 8.37 7.07
CA LYS A 86 -6.92 7.79 8.18
C LYS A 86 -6.44 8.28 9.55
N GLU A 87 -5.14 8.46 9.72
CA GLU A 87 -4.57 9.03 10.95
C GLU A 87 -5.03 10.48 11.16
N LEU A 88 -4.95 11.33 10.12
CA LEU A 88 -5.40 12.72 10.16
C LEU A 88 -6.91 12.81 10.44
N ALA A 89 -7.73 12.01 9.76
CA ALA A 89 -9.17 11.94 10.02
C ALA A 89 -9.48 11.53 11.47
N GLY A 90 -8.72 10.59 12.03
CA GLY A 90 -8.84 10.20 13.44
C GLY A 90 -8.52 11.35 14.40
N LYS A 91 -7.45 12.11 14.15
CA LYS A 91 -7.04 13.24 14.99
C LYS A 91 -7.98 14.45 14.89
N LEU A 92 -8.48 14.73 13.69
CA LEU A 92 -9.37 15.87 13.43
C LEU A 92 -10.86 15.55 13.72
N GLY A 93 -11.24 14.28 13.75
CA GLY A 93 -12.61 13.82 13.98
C GLY A 93 -13.01 13.65 15.45
N THR A 94 -12.06 13.56 16.38
CA THR A 94 -12.33 13.25 17.80
C THR A 94 -12.85 14.41 18.65
N GLY A 95 -13.27 15.54 18.06
CA GLY A 95 -14.08 16.55 18.77
C GLY A 95 -13.34 17.41 19.81
N ASP A 96 -12.09 17.12 20.16
CA ASP A 96 -11.20 18.02 20.93
C ASP A 96 -10.66 19.22 20.09
N ASN A 97 -11.35 19.51 18.99
CA ASN A 97 -11.06 20.50 17.96
C ASN A 97 -10.94 21.94 18.46
N TYR A 98 -11.39 22.24 19.68
CA TYR A 98 -11.25 23.56 20.29
C TYR A 98 -9.88 23.78 20.95
N SER A 99 -9.10 22.72 21.18
CA SER A 99 -7.78 22.81 21.84
C SER A 99 -6.60 22.88 20.86
N TYR A 100 -6.82 22.53 19.59
CA TYR A 100 -5.85 22.72 18.50
C TYR A 100 -5.79 24.20 18.09
N LYS A 101 -5.27 25.04 18.99
CA LYS A 101 -4.55 26.25 18.57
C LYS A 101 -3.38 25.81 17.70
N CYS A 102 -2.71 26.72 16.97
CA CYS A 102 -1.50 26.38 16.20
C CYS A 102 -0.31 26.01 17.08
N THR A 103 -0.42 24.84 17.68
CA THR A 103 0.60 24.14 18.43
C THR A 103 1.52 23.41 17.45
N LYS A 104 2.58 22.81 18.00
CA LYS A 104 3.48 21.93 17.26
C LYS A 104 2.73 20.82 16.51
N ASP A 105 1.67 20.28 17.11
CA ASP A 105 0.88 19.18 16.52
C ASP A 105 0.21 19.60 15.21
N ALA A 106 -0.27 20.85 15.11
CA ALA A 106 -0.86 21.35 13.87
C ALA A 106 0.18 21.50 12.75
N LYS A 107 1.42 21.89 13.08
CA LYS A 107 2.52 21.97 12.11
C LYS A 107 2.93 20.58 11.63
N ASP A 108 3.03 19.63 12.55
CA ASP A 108 3.34 18.23 12.20
C ASP A 108 2.21 17.62 11.34
N MET A 109 0.94 17.93 11.63
CA MET A 109 -0.19 17.51 10.79
C MET A 109 -0.17 18.15 9.39
N LYS A 110 0.16 19.46 9.26
CA LYS A 110 0.33 20.11 7.96
C LYS A 110 1.46 19.46 7.15
N GLN A 111 2.58 19.12 7.78
CA GLN A 111 3.68 18.42 7.12
C GLN A 111 3.28 17.01 6.68
N ASN A 112 2.65 16.23 7.55
CA ASN A 112 2.16 14.89 7.22
C ASN A 112 1.13 14.92 6.09
N LEU A 113 0.23 15.90 6.08
CA LEU A 113 -0.75 16.11 5.02
C LEU A 113 -0.04 16.38 3.68
N LYS A 114 0.96 17.27 3.67
CA LYS A 114 1.76 17.58 2.48
C LYS A 114 2.44 16.32 1.94
N GLU A 115 3.13 15.57 2.80
CA GLU A 115 3.81 14.33 2.42
C GLU A 115 2.82 13.26 1.90
N ALA A 116 1.63 13.16 2.51
CA ALA A 116 0.59 12.23 2.05
C ALA A 116 0.05 12.61 0.66
N LYS A 117 -0.15 13.91 0.39
CA LYS A 117 -0.55 14.40 -0.93
C LYS A 117 0.52 14.12 -1.99
N GLU A 118 1.79 14.40 -1.68
CA GLU A 118 2.92 14.09 -2.58
C GLU A 118 3.06 12.59 -2.83
N SER A 119 2.84 11.77 -1.81
CA SER A 119 2.82 10.31 -1.91
C SER A 119 1.67 9.81 -2.77
N LEU A 120 0.46 10.36 -2.61
CA LEU A 120 -0.70 9.99 -3.42
C LEU A 120 -0.51 10.38 -4.88
N GLU A 121 0.02 11.57 -5.16
CA GLU A 121 0.30 12.02 -6.51
C GLU A 121 1.35 11.12 -7.18
N SER A 122 2.42 10.80 -6.45
CA SER A 122 3.37 9.81 -6.90
C SER A 122 2.70 8.45 -7.15
N ALA A 123 1.80 7.98 -6.28
CA ALA A 123 1.10 6.71 -6.46
C ALA A 123 0.27 6.71 -7.74
N LYS A 124 -0.44 7.81 -8.07
CA LYS A 124 -1.17 7.97 -9.34
C LYS A 124 -0.22 7.82 -10.54
N GLN A 125 0.94 8.46 -10.49
CA GLN A 125 1.95 8.36 -11.56
C GLN A 125 2.48 6.94 -11.73
N TYR A 126 2.80 6.25 -10.64
CA TYR A 126 3.25 4.86 -10.70
C TYR A 126 2.14 3.93 -11.18
N PHE A 127 0.90 4.14 -10.76
CA PHE A 127 -0.24 3.35 -11.19
C PHE A 127 -0.39 3.38 -12.70
N GLU A 128 -0.23 4.54 -13.35
CA GLU A 128 -0.28 4.64 -14.81
C GLU A 128 0.78 3.77 -15.51
N LEU A 129 1.94 3.57 -14.88
CA LEU A 129 3.02 2.71 -15.40
C LEU A 129 2.75 1.22 -15.21
N VAL A 130 1.96 0.83 -14.20
CA VAL A 130 1.75 -0.57 -13.82
C VAL A 130 0.31 -1.06 -14.00
N LYS A 131 -0.64 -0.19 -14.36
CA LYS A 131 -2.08 -0.53 -14.47
C LYS A 131 -2.35 -1.71 -15.40
N GLY A 132 -1.52 -1.91 -16.43
CA GLY A 132 -1.61 -3.07 -17.33
C GLY A 132 -1.37 -4.43 -16.66
N GLN A 133 -0.79 -4.45 -15.46
CA GLN A 133 -0.61 -5.65 -14.64
C GLN A 133 -1.84 -6.00 -13.79
N TYR A 134 -2.85 -5.13 -13.77
CA TYR A 134 -4.08 -5.28 -13.00
C TYR A 134 -5.26 -5.55 -13.93
N SER A 135 -6.26 -6.30 -13.44
CA SER A 135 -7.49 -6.49 -14.19
C SER A 135 -8.23 -5.16 -14.35
N ASN A 136 -9.11 -5.04 -15.35
CA ASN A 136 -9.92 -3.82 -15.52
C ASN A 136 -10.78 -3.50 -14.29
N VAL A 137 -11.19 -4.53 -13.52
CA VAL A 137 -11.94 -4.36 -12.28
C VAL A 137 -11.04 -3.76 -11.21
N ASP A 138 -9.85 -4.33 -11.01
CA ASP A 138 -8.88 -3.83 -10.03
C ASP A 138 -8.42 -2.41 -10.38
N GLN A 139 -8.24 -2.10 -11.67
CA GLN A 139 -7.85 -0.75 -12.10
C GLN A 139 -8.90 0.30 -11.71
N LYS A 140 -10.19 -0.01 -11.87
CA LYS A 140 -11.29 0.86 -11.45
C LYS A 140 -11.37 0.97 -9.93
N ASP A 141 -11.15 -0.13 -9.22
CA ASP A 141 -11.09 -0.15 -7.75
C ASP A 141 -9.97 0.78 -7.24
N PHE A 142 -8.75 0.65 -7.76
CA PHE A 142 -7.64 1.52 -7.37
C PHE A 142 -7.91 2.99 -7.69
N SER A 143 -8.49 3.29 -8.85
CA SER A 143 -8.84 4.67 -9.21
C SER A 143 -9.85 5.26 -8.21
N SER A 144 -10.91 4.52 -7.90
CA SER A 144 -11.92 4.91 -6.91
C SER A 144 -11.31 5.13 -5.52
N ARG A 145 -10.46 4.19 -5.07
CA ARG A 145 -9.80 4.25 -3.78
C ARG A 145 -8.81 5.41 -3.67
N MET A 146 -8.06 5.71 -4.72
CA MET A 146 -7.18 6.89 -4.76
C MET A 146 -7.99 8.19 -4.66
N SER A 147 -9.13 8.30 -5.35
CA SER A 147 -10.04 9.46 -5.22
C SER A 147 -10.61 9.61 -3.80
N ASN A 148 -10.93 8.51 -3.12
CA ASN A 148 -11.39 8.56 -1.73
C ASN A 148 -10.29 9.04 -0.76
N VAL A 149 -9.03 8.61 -0.98
CA VAL A 149 -7.89 9.10 -0.21
C VAL A 149 -7.67 10.58 -0.48
N GLU A 150 -7.71 11.02 -1.73
CA GLU A 150 -7.60 12.43 -2.12
C GLU A 150 -8.65 13.30 -1.43
N TYR A 151 -9.92 12.87 -1.48
CA TYR A 151 -11.01 13.56 -0.79
C TYR A 151 -10.78 13.65 0.73
N SER A 152 -10.33 12.57 1.36
CA SER A 152 -10.05 12.54 2.80
C SER A 152 -8.90 13.48 3.19
N LEU A 153 -7.85 13.55 2.35
CA LEU A 153 -6.75 14.49 2.54
C LEU A 153 -7.21 15.94 2.34
N GLN A 154 -8.06 16.21 1.36
CA GLN A 154 -8.61 17.55 1.14
C GLN A 154 -9.45 18.00 2.34
N LEU A 155 -10.34 17.14 2.84
CA LEU A 155 -11.13 17.44 4.04
C LEU A 155 -10.22 17.73 5.25
N SER A 156 -9.14 16.97 5.40
CA SER A 156 -8.16 17.21 6.46
C SER A 156 -7.45 18.57 6.31
N GLU A 157 -7.14 18.98 5.08
CA GLU A 157 -6.59 20.30 4.77
C GLU A 157 -7.55 21.41 5.14
N ASP A 158 -8.81 21.30 4.73
CA ASP A 158 -9.84 22.30 4.99
C ASP A 158 -10.06 22.47 6.50
N LEU A 159 -10.10 21.36 7.25
CA LEU A 159 -10.19 21.38 8.70
C LEU A 159 -8.96 22.03 9.33
N LEU A 160 -7.74 21.67 8.91
CA LEU A 160 -6.52 22.28 9.41
C LEU A 160 -6.43 23.77 9.09
N PHE A 161 -6.97 24.22 7.95
CA PHE A 161 -7.04 25.64 7.61
C PHE A 161 -7.99 26.40 8.55
N VAL A 162 -9.16 25.83 8.87
CA VAL A 162 -10.12 26.43 9.82
C VAL A 162 -9.53 26.52 11.23
N PHE A 163 -8.85 25.48 11.72
CA PHE A 163 -8.26 25.47 13.05
C PHE A 163 -6.92 26.23 13.14
N CYS A 164 -6.21 26.31 12.01
CA CYS A 164 -4.89 26.92 11.91
C CYS A 164 -4.68 27.79 10.67
N PRO A 165 -5.36 28.95 10.61
CA PRO A 165 -5.14 29.96 9.58
C PRO A 165 -3.83 30.70 9.88
N GLU A 166 -2.71 30.10 9.51
CA GLU A 166 -1.39 30.74 9.40
C GLU A 166 -0.99 30.76 7.93
#